data_AF-A0A1Y1VGZ0-F1
#
_entry.id   AF-A0A1Y1VGZ0-F1
#
_cell.length_a   1.000
_cell.length_b   1.000
_cell.length_c   1.000
_cell.angle_alpha   90.00
_cell.angle_beta   90.00
_cell.angle_gamma   90.00
#
_symmetry.space_group_name_H-M   'P 1'
#
loop_
_entity.id
_entity.type
_entity.pdbx_description
1 polymer ?
#
loop_
_entity_poly.entity_id
_entity_poly.type
_entity_poly.pdbx_seq_one_letter_code
_entity_poly.pdbx_strand_id
1 'polypeptide(L)'
;MFTWSNLQIIIDDHIDILLNRLIKDDVFDGFVAPRLKEYYKNILTWFLIFSVLYLSLNTFFKNVWKNKYYLKLSNYKRKDWNSRVVAFIHAIIVSPFCIFLICKFGFPWDKNENDYSDKEINIFYSTISISIGYFMWDIIYSVGDYKKGGIGFVIHGFGAFLIYIFTFKSNVLGHYAIMYLIYEFSTIFLHTYWVFDKIDLTGSIGQLISSLLLLVTFFTVRIAIGSIFIFKLLHDIIFDREVCSVYLSLYFVLNIIPMQTLNYIWFYKMIYSIFKHFEPSKKPNHESKSVKKTN
;
A
#
# COMPACT_ATOMS: atom_id res chain seq x y z
N MET A 1 -30.51 7.41 -25.36
CA MET A 1 -31.23 7.72 -24.10
C MET A 1 -31.16 6.46 -23.24
N PHE A 2 -30.52 6.52 -22.08
CA PHE A 2 -30.43 5.38 -21.16
C PHE A 2 -31.80 5.25 -20.47
N THR A 3 -32.58 4.21 -20.79
CA THR A 3 -33.90 3.97 -20.19
C THR A 3 -33.78 3.03 -19.00
N TRP A 4 -34.74 3.09 -18.07
CA TRP A 4 -34.81 2.15 -16.95
C TRP A 4 -34.86 0.69 -17.40
N SER A 5 -35.52 0.40 -18.52
CA SER A 5 -35.52 -0.95 -19.10
C SER A 5 -34.12 -1.42 -19.52
N ASN A 6 -33.32 -0.53 -20.12
CA ASN A 6 -31.97 -0.87 -20.56
C ASN A 6 -31.05 -1.08 -19.35
N LEU A 7 -31.22 -0.30 -18.28
CA LEU A 7 -30.48 -0.50 -17.04
C LEU A 7 -30.85 -1.83 -16.38
N GLN A 8 -32.14 -2.18 -16.35
CA GLN A 8 -32.60 -3.43 -15.75
C GLN A 8 -32.03 -4.64 -16.47
N ILE A 9 -32.04 -4.65 -17.81
CA ILE A 9 -31.46 -5.74 -18.61
C ILE A 9 -29.97 -5.92 -18.30
N ILE A 10 -29.21 -4.83 -18.23
CA ILE A 10 -27.77 -4.89 -17.90
C ILE A 10 -27.55 -5.46 -16.49
N ILE A 11 -28.39 -5.07 -15.53
CA ILE A 11 -28.32 -5.59 -14.16
C ILE A 11 -28.63 -7.09 -14.13
N ASP A 12 -29.69 -7.50 -14.81
CA ASP A 12 -30.14 -8.90 -14.85
C ASP A 12 -29.05 -9.78 -15.51
N ASP A 13 -28.48 -9.35 -16.64
CA ASP A 13 -27.37 -10.04 -17.31
C ASP A 13 -26.16 -10.22 -16.38
N HIS A 14 -25.78 -9.17 -15.64
CA HIS A 14 -24.67 -9.24 -14.70
C HIS A 14 -24.95 -10.12 -13.47
N ILE A 15 -26.19 -10.13 -12.98
CA ILE A 15 -26.62 -11.02 -11.89
C ILE A 15 -26.55 -12.48 -12.36
N ASP A 16 -27.04 -12.77 -13.55
CA ASP A 16 -27.03 -14.13 -14.12
C ASP A 16 -25.60 -14.65 -14.29
N ILE A 17 -24.67 -13.80 -14.76
CA ILE A 17 -23.23 -14.14 -14.82
C ILE A 17 -22.72 -14.55 -13.44
N LEU A 18 -23.03 -13.77 -12.39
CA LEU A 18 -22.55 -14.05 -11.04
C LEU A 18 -23.17 -15.32 -10.45
N LEU A 19 -24.48 -15.52 -10.62
CA LEU A 19 -25.19 -16.71 -10.13
C LEU A 19 -24.66 -17.99 -10.80
N ASN A 20 -24.45 -17.94 -12.12
CA ASN A 20 -23.89 -19.07 -12.86
C ASN A 20 -22.49 -19.43 -12.37
N ARG A 21 -21.64 -18.43 -12.10
CA ARG A 21 -20.30 -18.67 -11.54
C ARG A 21 -20.36 -19.20 -10.11
N LEU A 22 -21.27 -18.72 -9.28
CA LEU A 22 -21.46 -19.22 -7.90
C LEU A 22 -21.88 -20.68 -7.85
N ILE A 23 -22.60 -21.17 -8.85
CA ILE A 23 -22.98 -22.58 -8.95
C ILE A 23 -21.83 -23.43 -9.48
N LYS A 24 -21.04 -22.90 -10.42
CA LYS A 24 -19.99 -23.62 -11.14
C LYS A 24 -18.67 -23.72 -10.38
N ASP A 25 -18.26 -22.65 -9.72
CA ASP A 25 -16.94 -22.56 -9.09
C ASP A 25 -16.90 -23.30 -7.76
N ASP A 26 -15.79 -23.96 -7.45
CA ASP A 26 -15.53 -24.51 -6.12
C ASP A 26 -14.81 -23.48 -5.23
N VAL A 27 -15.23 -23.40 -3.97
CA VAL A 27 -14.69 -22.46 -2.99
C VAL A 27 -13.22 -22.74 -2.72
N PHE A 28 -12.84 -23.99 -2.47
CA PHE A 28 -11.48 -24.35 -2.05
C PHE A 28 -10.50 -24.17 -3.21
N ASP A 29 -10.86 -24.65 -4.41
CA ASP A 29 -10.06 -24.48 -5.62
C ASP A 29 -9.86 -23.00 -5.96
N GLY A 30 -10.87 -22.16 -5.66
CA GLY A 30 -10.80 -20.71 -5.83
C GLY A 30 -9.59 -20.07 -5.14
N PHE A 31 -9.26 -20.53 -3.93
CA PHE A 31 -8.15 -19.99 -3.12
C PHE A 31 -6.81 -20.72 -3.31
N VAL A 32 -6.74 -21.74 -4.16
CA VAL A 32 -5.45 -22.38 -4.50
C VAL A 32 -4.60 -21.42 -5.33
N ALA A 33 -3.47 -20.98 -4.78
CA ALA A 33 -2.47 -20.15 -5.45
C ALA A 33 -1.27 -21.01 -5.90
N PRO A 34 -1.32 -21.67 -7.08
CA PRO A 34 -0.36 -22.72 -7.45
C PRO A 34 1.08 -22.22 -7.50
N ARG A 35 1.28 -20.98 -7.98
CA ARG A 35 2.61 -20.39 -8.10
C ARG A 35 3.26 -20.09 -6.77
N LEU A 36 2.51 -20.02 -5.67
CA LEU A 36 3.10 -19.75 -4.36
C LEU A 36 4.17 -20.79 -4.01
N LYS A 37 3.98 -22.06 -4.43
CA LYS A 37 4.94 -23.14 -4.24
C LYS A 37 6.25 -22.94 -5.01
N GLU A 38 6.24 -22.20 -6.11
CA GLU A 38 7.44 -21.90 -6.89
C GLU A 38 8.26 -20.77 -6.24
N TYR A 39 7.60 -19.80 -5.62
CA TYR A 39 8.25 -18.57 -5.13
C TYR A 39 8.32 -18.44 -3.60
N TYR A 40 7.82 -19.40 -2.82
CA TYR A 40 7.86 -19.30 -1.35
C TYR A 40 9.28 -19.08 -0.82
N LYS A 41 10.30 -19.70 -1.44
CA LYS A 41 11.70 -19.47 -1.06
C LYS A 41 12.12 -18.02 -1.28
N ASN A 42 11.68 -17.39 -2.36
CA ASN A 42 11.97 -15.98 -2.64
C ASN A 42 11.30 -15.08 -1.60
N ILE A 43 10.03 -15.35 -1.28
CA ILE A 43 9.26 -14.63 -0.25
C ILE A 43 9.97 -14.74 1.11
N LEU A 44 10.33 -15.96 1.54
CA LEU A 44 11.02 -16.20 2.80
C LEU A 44 12.40 -15.55 2.83
N THR A 45 13.13 -15.55 1.71
CA THR A 45 14.43 -14.89 1.60
C THR A 45 14.29 -13.38 1.82
N TRP A 46 13.33 -12.73 1.16
CA TRP A 46 13.09 -11.30 1.35
C TRP A 46 12.62 -10.96 2.77
N PHE A 47 11.74 -11.80 3.34
CA PHE A 47 11.37 -11.68 4.75
C PHE A 47 12.58 -11.72 5.69
N LEU A 48 13.50 -12.66 5.47
CA LEU A 48 14.74 -12.76 6.25
C LEU A 48 15.63 -11.54 6.03
N ILE A 49 15.77 -11.07 4.79
CA ILE A 49 16.55 -9.86 4.46
C ILE A 49 16.01 -8.65 5.24
N PHE A 50 14.69 -8.40 5.19
CA PHE A 50 14.09 -7.27 5.92
C PHE A 50 14.16 -7.45 7.44
N SER A 51 14.06 -8.68 7.94
CA SER A 51 14.23 -9.00 9.36
C SER A 51 15.66 -8.72 9.84
N VAL A 52 16.67 -9.20 9.11
CA VAL A 52 18.09 -8.96 9.41
C VAL A 52 18.42 -7.47 9.32
N LEU A 53 17.91 -6.80 8.27
CA LEU A 53 18.02 -5.35 8.12
C LEU A 53 17.50 -4.67 9.39
N TYR A 54 16.25 -4.90 9.77
CA TYR A 54 15.64 -4.29 10.95
C TYR A 54 16.47 -4.50 12.24
N LEU A 55 16.90 -5.73 12.49
CA LEU A 55 17.67 -6.09 13.68
C LEU A 55 19.06 -5.43 13.68
N SER A 56 19.67 -5.24 12.52
CA SER A 56 20.98 -4.60 12.38
C SER A 56 20.95 -3.08 12.62
N LEU A 57 19.81 -2.42 12.36
CA LEU A 57 19.71 -0.95 12.38
C LEU A 57 20.02 -0.34 13.76
N ASN A 58 19.61 -0.99 14.85
CA ASN A 58 19.92 -0.47 16.19
C ASN A 58 21.44 -0.47 16.46
N THR A 59 22.15 -1.53 16.08
CA THR A 59 23.61 -1.60 16.18
C THR A 59 24.27 -0.58 15.25
N PHE A 60 23.78 -0.47 14.01
CA PHE A 60 24.28 0.50 13.05
C PHE A 60 24.18 1.95 13.56
N PHE A 61 22.98 2.40 13.95
CA PHE A 61 22.79 3.79 14.39
C PHE A 61 23.47 4.10 15.73
N LYS A 62 23.61 3.12 16.64
CA LYS A 62 24.28 3.33 17.93
C LYS A 62 25.79 3.27 17.85
N ASN A 63 26.33 2.24 17.20
CA ASN A 63 27.74 1.89 17.32
C ASN A 63 28.55 2.34 16.09
N VAL A 64 27.97 2.24 14.89
CA VAL A 64 28.66 2.56 13.64
C VAL A 64 28.52 4.04 13.31
N TRP A 65 27.29 4.52 13.09
CA TRP A 65 27.05 5.93 12.78
C TRP A 65 27.09 6.82 14.03
N LYS A 66 26.74 6.28 15.21
CA LYS A 66 26.64 7.07 16.46
C LYS A 66 25.74 8.30 16.27
N ASN A 67 24.59 8.09 15.64
CA ASN A 67 23.66 9.16 15.29
C ASN A 67 23.13 9.84 16.57
N LYS A 68 23.47 11.12 16.77
CA LYS A 68 23.15 11.87 18.00
C LYS A 68 21.65 11.98 18.27
N TYR A 69 20.82 12.04 17.23
CA TYR A 69 19.36 12.09 17.37
C TYR A 69 18.82 10.73 17.83
N TYR A 70 19.20 9.66 17.14
CA TYR A 70 18.78 8.29 17.44
C TYR A 70 19.13 7.85 18.88
N LEU A 71 20.29 8.28 19.36
CA LEU A 71 20.74 8.00 20.73
C LEU A 71 19.83 8.63 21.80
N LYS A 72 19.15 9.75 21.51
CA LYS A 72 18.20 10.40 22.43
C LYS A 72 16.80 9.79 22.39
N LEU A 73 16.48 8.96 21.40
CA LEU A 73 15.16 8.36 21.24
C LEU A 73 14.88 7.30 22.32
N SER A 74 13.64 7.27 22.80
CA SER A 74 13.14 6.17 23.64
C SER A 74 13.09 4.87 22.84
N ASN A 75 13.05 3.72 23.53
CA ASN A 75 13.03 2.41 22.87
C ASN A 75 11.93 2.29 21.82
N TYR A 76 10.72 2.79 22.11
CA TYR A 76 9.63 2.80 21.13
C TYR A 76 9.94 3.66 19.89
N LYS A 77 10.43 4.89 20.09
CA LYS A 77 10.76 5.78 18.96
C LYS A 77 11.89 5.22 18.10
N ARG A 78 12.83 4.49 18.68
CA ARG A 78 13.88 3.77 17.92
C ARG A 78 13.30 2.64 17.08
N LYS A 79 12.33 1.90 17.61
CA LYS A 79 11.63 0.87 16.83
C LYS A 79 10.88 1.47 15.64
N ASP A 80 10.10 2.54 15.86
CA ASP A 80 9.39 3.27 14.79
C ASP A 80 10.37 3.81 13.74
N TRP A 81 11.49 4.40 14.20
CA TRP A 81 12.58 4.83 13.31
C TRP A 81 13.11 3.68 12.44
N ASN A 82 13.49 2.56 13.06
CA ASN A 82 14.02 1.41 12.33
C ASN A 82 12.99 0.86 11.33
N SER A 83 11.72 0.79 11.73
CA SER A 83 10.65 0.31 10.85
C SER A 83 10.48 1.18 9.62
N ARG A 84 10.54 2.51 9.77
CA ARG A 84 10.45 3.46 8.65
C ARG A 84 11.64 3.36 7.72
N VAL A 85 12.84 3.07 8.24
CA VAL A 85 14.02 2.81 7.40
C VAL A 85 13.83 1.56 6.57
N VAL A 86 13.28 0.48 7.14
CA VAL A 86 12.97 -0.75 6.39
C VAL A 86 11.93 -0.49 5.30
N ALA A 87 10.83 0.21 5.63
CA ALA A 87 9.80 0.60 4.67
C ALA A 87 10.36 1.47 3.54
N PHE A 88 11.23 2.43 3.86
CA PHE A 88 11.92 3.25 2.85
C PHE A 88 12.80 2.41 1.94
N ILE A 89 13.58 1.45 2.48
CA ILE A 89 14.44 0.56 1.69
C ILE A 89 13.61 -0.34 0.77
N HIS A 90 12.49 -0.88 1.26
CA HIS A 90 11.55 -1.62 0.41
C HIS A 90 11.02 -0.76 -0.74
N ALA A 91 10.56 0.46 -0.45
CA ALA A 91 10.01 1.37 -1.44
C ALA A 91 11.02 1.76 -2.55
N ILE A 92 12.28 2.05 -2.19
CA ILE A 92 13.33 2.37 -3.17
C ILE A 92 13.74 1.17 -4.02
N ILE A 93 13.59 -0.06 -3.51
CA ILE A 93 13.86 -1.28 -4.27
C ILE A 93 12.72 -1.55 -5.24
N VAL A 94 11.48 -1.60 -4.76
CA VAL A 94 10.36 -2.11 -5.54
C VAL A 94 9.84 -1.12 -6.57
N SER A 95 9.88 0.18 -6.26
CA SER A 95 9.29 1.20 -7.15
C SER A 95 9.98 1.25 -8.53
N PRO A 96 11.32 1.28 -8.63
CA PRO A 96 12.00 1.23 -9.93
C PRO A 96 11.71 -0.04 -10.72
N PHE A 97 11.64 -1.20 -10.05
CA PHE A 97 11.26 -2.46 -10.71
C PHE A 97 9.86 -2.38 -11.30
N CYS A 98 8.87 -1.91 -10.53
CA CYS A 98 7.49 -1.83 -11.01
C CYS A 98 7.35 -0.85 -12.17
N ILE A 99 7.99 0.33 -12.10
CA ILE A 99 8.01 1.30 -13.20
C ILE A 99 8.61 0.66 -14.45
N PHE A 100 9.76 0.00 -14.33
CA PHE A 100 10.40 -0.70 -15.44
C PHE A 100 9.48 -1.76 -16.07
N LEU A 101 8.83 -2.58 -15.24
CA LEU A 101 7.94 -3.64 -15.71
C LEU A 101 6.71 -3.08 -16.43
N ILE A 102 6.10 -2.01 -15.90
CA ILE A 102 4.99 -1.28 -16.55
C ILE A 102 5.44 -0.75 -17.91
N CYS A 103 6.57 -0.03 -17.97
CA CYS A 103 7.07 0.55 -19.22
C CYS A 103 7.40 -0.52 -20.26
N LYS A 104 7.87 -1.69 -19.84
CA LYS A 104 8.28 -2.76 -20.74
C LYS A 104 7.13 -3.64 -21.21
N PHE A 105 6.20 -3.98 -20.33
CA PHE A 105 5.18 -5.02 -20.60
C PHE A 105 3.76 -4.47 -20.74
N GLY A 106 3.57 -3.17 -20.51
CA GLY A 106 2.30 -2.47 -20.65
C GLY A 106 1.30 -2.84 -19.57
N PHE A 107 0.02 -2.78 -19.92
CA PHE A 107 -1.09 -3.10 -19.02
C PHE A 107 -1.64 -4.51 -19.28
N PRO A 108 -2.27 -5.16 -18.29
CA PRO A 108 -2.89 -6.50 -18.44
C PRO A 108 -4.24 -6.49 -19.18
N TRP A 109 -4.71 -5.34 -19.69
CA TRP A 109 -6.11 -5.15 -20.09
C TRP A 109 -6.56 -6.01 -21.28
N ASP A 110 -5.63 -6.37 -22.17
CA ASP A 110 -5.92 -7.20 -23.34
C ASP A 110 -5.20 -8.55 -23.30
N LYS A 111 -4.56 -8.88 -22.17
CA LYS A 111 -3.79 -10.12 -21.99
C LYS A 111 -4.59 -11.20 -21.26
N ASN A 112 -4.49 -12.43 -21.76
CA ASN A 112 -4.99 -13.66 -21.18
C ASN A 112 -3.85 -14.47 -20.54
N GLU A 113 -4.17 -15.56 -19.86
CA GLU A 113 -3.20 -16.37 -19.11
C GLU A 113 -2.06 -16.93 -19.97
N ASN A 114 -2.31 -17.21 -21.26
CA ASN A 114 -1.35 -17.77 -22.21
C ASN A 114 -0.46 -16.71 -22.89
N ASP A 115 -0.73 -15.42 -22.67
CA ASP A 115 0.01 -14.33 -23.32
C ASP A 115 1.32 -13.97 -22.58
N TYR A 116 1.62 -14.66 -21.48
CA TYR A 116 2.79 -14.42 -20.65
C TYR A 116 3.86 -15.48 -20.91
N SER A 117 5.06 -15.02 -21.28
CA SER A 117 6.24 -15.87 -21.37
C SER A 117 6.75 -16.27 -19.98
N ASP A 118 7.46 -17.40 -19.88
CA ASP A 118 8.06 -17.86 -18.61
C ASP A 118 8.99 -16.81 -17.99
N LYS A 119 9.69 -16.03 -18.82
CA LYS A 119 10.57 -14.95 -18.37
C LYS A 119 9.78 -13.79 -17.75
N GLU A 120 8.65 -13.42 -18.35
CA GLU A 120 7.75 -12.39 -17.82
C GLU A 120 7.13 -12.83 -16.50
N ILE A 121 6.63 -14.05 -16.44
CA ILE A 121 6.07 -14.67 -15.23
C ILE A 121 7.13 -14.63 -14.11
N ASN A 122 8.36 -15.09 -14.40
CA ASN A 122 9.41 -15.14 -13.40
C ASN A 122 9.81 -13.76 -12.87
N ILE A 123 9.92 -12.75 -13.73
CA ILE A 123 10.29 -11.40 -13.28
C ILE A 123 9.16 -10.73 -12.49
N PHE A 124 7.89 -10.96 -12.85
CA PHE A 124 6.75 -10.45 -12.10
C PHE A 124 6.68 -11.05 -10.71
N TYR A 125 6.63 -12.37 -10.59
CA TYR A 125 6.49 -13.02 -9.29
C TYR A 125 7.74 -12.89 -8.41
N SER A 126 8.93 -12.79 -9.00
CA SER A 126 10.14 -12.42 -8.24
C SER A 126 10.04 -11.01 -7.65
N THR A 127 9.50 -10.04 -8.40
CA THR A 127 9.28 -8.66 -7.92
C THR A 127 8.20 -8.61 -6.83
N ILE A 128 7.07 -9.30 -7.04
CA ILE A 128 6.00 -9.38 -6.04
C ILE A 128 6.50 -10.05 -4.75
N SER A 129 7.37 -11.05 -4.86
CA SER A 129 7.96 -11.73 -3.70
C SER A 129 8.77 -10.79 -2.79
N ILE A 130 9.38 -9.73 -3.34
CA ILE A 130 10.04 -8.69 -2.54
C ILE A 130 9.04 -8.07 -1.58
N SER A 131 7.90 -7.62 -2.11
CA SER A 131 6.86 -6.96 -1.34
C SER A 131 6.12 -7.88 -0.39
N ILE A 132 5.83 -9.13 -0.78
CA ILE A 132 5.21 -10.09 0.15
C ILE A 132 6.15 -10.38 1.31
N GLY A 133 7.45 -10.56 1.06
CA GLY A 133 8.45 -10.74 2.12
C GLY A 133 8.50 -9.55 3.07
N TYR A 134 8.43 -8.32 2.53
CA TYR A 134 8.31 -7.09 3.32
C TYR A 134 7.00 -7.03 4.12
N PHE A 135 5.84 -7.26 3.51
CA PHE A 135 4.55 -7.18 4.20
C PHE A 135 4.43 -8.24 5.30
N MET A 136 5.01 -9.43 5.10
CA MET A 136 5.07 -10.46 6.13
C MET A 136 5.87 -9.98 7.35
N TRP A 137 7.00 -9.31 7.12
CA TRP A 137 7.79 -8.67 8.18
C TRP A 137 7.02 -7.51 8.84
N ASP A 138 6.37 -6.66 8.04
CA ASP A 138 5.62 -5.49 8.51
C ASP A 138 4.42 -5.87 9.39
N ILE A 139 3.71 -6.97 9.08
CA ILE A 139 2.63 -7.49 9.93
C ILE A 139 3.15 -7.85 11.33
N ILE A 140 4.24 -8.62 11.39
CA ILE A 140 4.81 -9.07 12.67
C ILE A 140 5.19 -7.85 13.53
N TYR A 141 5.79 -6.83 12.91
CA TYR A 141 6.16 -5.62 13.60
C TYR A 141 4.94 -4.77 14.01
N SER A 142 4.02 -4.52 13.08
CA SER A 142 2.84 -3.68 13.28
C SER A 142 1.89 -4.26 14.34
N VAL A 143 1.73 -5.58 14.39
CA VAL A 143 0.94 -6.26 15.45
C VAL A 143 1.62 -6.11 16.81
N GLY A 144 2.96 -6.25 16.89
CA GLY A 144 3.70 -6.17 18.14
C GLY A 144 3.60 -4.81 18.85
N ASP A 145 3.35 -3.72 18.11
CA ASP A 145 3.30 -2.35 18.64
C ASP A 145 1.99 -1.60 18.27
N TYR A 146 0.89 -2.33 17.98
CA TYR A 146 -0.38 -1.78 17.44
C TYR A 146 -1.00 -0.65 18.27
N LYS A 147 -0.86 -0.69 19.61
CA LYS A 147 -1.39 0.34 20.53
C LYS A 147 -0.79 1.72 20.29
N LYS A 148 0.40 1.78 19.70
CA LYS A 148 1.14 3.03 19.45
C LYS A 148 1.26 3.34 17.96
N GLY A 149 1.33 2.31 17.10
CA GLY A 149 1.35 2.48 15.64
C GLY A 149 -0.02 2.83 15.04
N GLY A 150 -1.11 2.41 15.68
CA GLY A 150 -2.48 2.64 15.21
C GLY A 150 -3.01 1.50 14.35
N ILE A 151 -4.29 1.15 14.56
CA ILE A 151 -4.92 -0.03 13.95
C ILE A 151 -4.95 0.01 12.42
N GLY A 152 -5.00 1.21 11.81
CA GLY A 152 -5.02 1.36 10.36
C GLY A 152 -3.79 0.78 9.66
N PHE A 153 -2.60 0.85 10.28
CA PHE A 153 -1.39 0.26 9.72
C PHE A 153 -1.39 -1.27 9.81
N VAL A 154 -1.98 -1.84 10.88
CA VAL A 154 -2.14 -3.29 11.01
C VAL A 154 -3.11 -3.82 9.94
N ILE A 155 -4.26 -3.16 9.78
CA ILE A 155 -5.25 -3.50 8.76
C ILE A 155 -4.62 -3.39 7.36
N HIS A 156 -3.82 -2.34 7.12
CA HIS A 156 -3.13 -2.16 5.85
C HIS A 156 -2.11 -3.27 5.58
N GLY A 157 -1.21 -3.56 6.51
CA GLY A 157 -0.18 -4.59 6.34
C GLY A 157 -0.79 -5.96 6.10
N PHE A 158 -1.81 -6.33 6.89
CA PHE A 158 -2.51 -7.60 6.73
C PHE A 158 -3.26 -7.67 5.39
N GLY A 159 -4.04 -6.64 5.05
CA GLY A 159 -4.78 -6.58 3.79
C GLY A 159 -3.89 -6.60 2.56
N ALA A 160 -2.77 -5.86 2.58
CA ALA A 160 -1.79 -5.87 1.49
C ALA A 160 -1.19 -7.27 1.30
N PHE A 161 -0.66 -7.88 2.35
CA PHE A 161 -0.10 -9.24 2.30
C PHE A 161 -1.08 -10.25 1.69
N LEU A 162 -2.32 -10.20 2.19
CA LEU A 162 -3.41 -11.07 1.78
C LEU A 162 -3.81 -10.88 0.31
N ILE A 163 -3.91 -9.64 -0.18
CA ILE A 163 -4.17 -9.36 -1.60
C ILE A 163 -3.05 -9.94 -2.46
N TYR A 164 -1.79 -9.66 -2.10
CA TYR A 164 -0.64 -10.06 -2.93
C TYR A 164 -0.43 -11.58 -2.97
N ILE A 165 -0.68 -12.32 -1.89
CA ILE A 165 -0.58 -13.79 -1.92
C ILE A 165 -1.52 -14.39 -2.97
N PHE A 166 -2.76 -13.94 -3.04
CA PHE A 166 -3.71 -14.53 -3.98
C PHE A 166 -3.51 -14.07 -5.42
N THR A 167 -2.64 -13.10 -5.69
CA THR A 167 -2.22 -12.81 -7.08
C THR A 167 -1.37 -13.93 -7.70
N PHE A 168 -0.89 -14.88 -6.90
CA PHE A 168 -0.25 -16.12 -7.38
C PHE A 168 -1.25 -17.15 -7.92
N LYS A 169 -2.55 -16.81 -7.96
CA LYS A 169 -3.59 -17.61 -8.62
C LYS A 169 -3.42 -17.64 -10.14
N SER A 170 -3.12 -16.50 -10.75
CA SER A 170 -3.12 -16.34 -12.22
C SER A 170 -2.10 -15.29 -12.66
N ASN A 171 -1.56 -15.43 -13.87
CA ASN A 171 -0.56 -14.52 -14.43
C ASN A 171 -1.14 -13.11 -14.65
N VAL A 172 -2.41 -13.01 -15.04
CA VAL A 172 -3.11 -11.72 -15.16
C VAL A 172 -3.18 -11.01 -13.80
N LEU A 173 -3.51 -11.73 -12.72
CA LEU A 173 -3.51 -11.15 -11.37
C LEU A 173 -2.10 -10.74 -10.91
N GLY A 174 -1.08 -11.53 -11.24
CA GLY A 174 0.32 -11.17 -10.98
C GLY A 174 0.70 -9.86 -11.69
N HIS A 175 0.29 -9.70 -12.94
CA HIS A 175 0.53 -8.46 -13.68
C HIS A 175 -0.20 -7.26 -13.07
N TYR A 176 -1.46 -7.44 -12.64
CA TYR A 176 -2.17 -6.43 -11.84
C TYR A 176 -1.42 -6.08 -10.56
N ALA A 177 -0.88 -7.06 -9.84
CA ALA A 177 -0.09 -6.82 -8.63
C ALA A 177 1.10 -5.88 -8.89
N ILE A 178 1.81 -6.02 -10.02
CA ILE A 178 2.87 -5.09 -10.42
C ILE A 178 2.32 -3.67 -10.61
N MET A 179 1.13 -3.52 -11.20
CA MET A 179 0.49 -2.21 -11.37
C MET A 179 0.21 -1.55 -10.03
N TYR A 180 -0.25 -2.31 -9.03
CA TYR A 180 -0.53 -1.78 -7.69
C TYR A 180 0.71 -1.46 -6.88
N LEU A 181 1.81 -2.21 -7.05
CA LEU A 181 3.04 -1.96 -6.30
C LEU A 181 3.69 -0.60 -6.61
N ILE A 182 3.29 0.08 -7.68
CA ILE A 182 3.71 1.47 -7.94
C ILE A 182 3.24 2.44 -6.83
N TYR A 183 2.29 2.03 -5.98
CA TYR A 183 1.87 2.79 -4.81
C TYR A 183 3.04 3.08 -3.86
N GLU A 184 4.07 2.23 -3.83
CA GLU A 184 5.25 2.44 -3.02
C GLU A 184 6.11 3.62 -3.47
N PHE A 185 5.91 4.12 -4.69
CA PHE A 185 6.64 5.28 -5.17
C PHE A 185 6.39 6.53 -4.32
N SER A 186 5.15 6.73 -3.87
CA SER A 186 4.85 7.84 -2.95
C SER A 186 5.46 7.63 -1.55
N THR A 187 5.68 6.37 -1.15
CA THR A 187 6.26 6.00 0.15
C THR A 187 7.71 6.50 0.29
N ILE A 188 8.45 6.57 -0.83
CA ILE A 188 9.81 7.16 -0.88
C ILE A 188 9.78 8.61 -0.37
N PHE A 189 8.86 9.42 -0.88
CA PHE A 189 8.75 10.83 -0.51
C PHE A 189 8.16 11.02 0.89
N LEU A 190 7.28 10.11 1.32
CA LEU A 190 6.73 10.10 2.68
C LEU A 190 7.84 9.96 3.73
N HIS A 191 8.73 8.98 3.55
CA HIS A 191 9.83 8.76 4.48
C HIS A 191 10.91 9.82 4.37
N THR A 192 11.18 10.35 3.18
CA THR A 192 12.10 11.49 3.00
C THR A 192 11.60 12.73 3.75
N TYR A 193 10.32 13.09 3.60
CA TYR A 193 9.68 14.16 4.35
C TYR A 193 9.77 13.94 5.87
N TRP A 194 9.50 12.70 6.32
CA TRP A 194 9.59 12.34 7.74
C TRP A 194 11.02 12.44 8.28
N VAL A 195 12.06 12.05 7.50
CA VAL A 195 13.46 12.21 7.94
C VAL A 195 13.78 13.66 8.19
N PHE A 196 13.41 14.58 7.29
CA PHE A 196 13.65 16.02 7.47
C PHE A 196 13.06 16.56 8.78
N ASP A 197 11.87 16.09 9.17
CA ASP A 197 11.23 16.46 10.44
C ASP A 197 12.01 15.97 11.67
N LYS A 198 12.77 14.89 11.54
CA LYS A 198 13.52 14.31 12.67
C LYS A 198 14.96 14.78 12.80
N ILE A 199 15.55 15.36 11.75
CA ILE A 199 16.93 15.84 11.78
C ILE A 199 17.02 17.37 11.92
N ASP A 200 15.99 17.98 12.52
CA ASP A 200 15.88 19.43 12.76
C ASP A 200 15.98 20.27 11.47
N LEU A 201 15.55 19.69 10.33
CA LEU A 201 15.46 20.36 9.03
C LEU A 201 14.01 20.70 8.65
N THR A 202 13.14 20.83 9.66
CA THR A 202 11.76 21.26 9.47
C THR A 202 11.72 22.68 8.89
N GLY A 203 10.93 22.88 7.84
CA GLY A 203 10.83 24.15 7.11
C GLY A 203 11.91 24.37 6.06
N SER A 204 12.86 23.43 5.88
CA SER A 204 13.88 23.52 4.83
C SER A 204 13.29 23.39 3.41
N ILE A 205 14.01 23.93 2.42
CA ILE A 205 13.66 23.75 0.99
C ILE A 205 13.57 22.27 0.63
N GLY A 206 14.46 21.42 1.19
CA GLY A 206 14.42 19.97 0.97
C GLY A 206 13.14 19.32 1.48
N GLN A 207 12.66 19.73 2.65
CA GLN A 207 11.38 19.25 3.19
C GLN A 207 10.19 19.72 2.34
N LEU A 208 10.23 20.98 1.85
CA LEU A 208 9.21 21.51 0.95
C LEU A 208 9.16 20.73 -0.38
N ILE A 209 10.31 20.46 -0.99
CA ILE A 209 10.37 19.64 -2.21
C ILE A 209 9.79 18.24 -1.93
N SER A 210 10.17 17.63 -0.82
CA SER A 210 9.69 16.29 -0.45
C SER A 210 8.19 16.25 -0.18
N SER A 211 7.62 17.30 0.44
CA SER A 211 6.18 17.38 0.68
C SER A 211 5.39 17.58 -0.62
N LEU A 212 5.89 18.39 -1.55
CA LEU A 212 5.29 18.57 -2.86
C LEU A 212 5.34 17.28 -3.69
N LEU A 213 6.50 16.62 -3.73
CA LEU A 213 6.66 15.33 -4.41
C LEU A 213 5.78 14.25 -3.78
N LEU A 214 5.69 14.19 -2.46
CA LEU A 214 4.76 13.30 -1.76
C LEU A 214 3.32 13.56 -2.21
N LEU A 215 2.87 14.82 -2.21
CA LEU A 215 1.48 15.14 -2.57
C LEU A 215 1.15 14.76 -4.02
N VAL A 216 2.02 15.14 -4.96
CA VAL A 216 1.85 14.87 -6.39
C VAL A 216 1.86 13.37 -6.65
N THR A 217 2.85 12.65 -6.12
CA THR A 217 2.97 11.21 -6.34
C THR A 217 1.86 10.44 -5.66
N PHE A 218 1.49 10.78 -4.42
CA PHE A 218 0.38 10.12 -3.71
C PHE A 218 -0.93 10.30 -4.48
N PHE A 219 -1.25 11.52 -4.92
CA PHE A 219 -2.42 11.75 -5.76
C PHE A 219 -2.36 10.93 -7.06
N THR A 220 -1.24 11.00 -7.76
CA THR A 220 -1.11 10.38 -9.10
C THR A 220 -1.19 8.86 -9.02
N VAL A 221 -0.32 8.23 -8.24
CA VAL A 221 -0.18 6.77 -8.23
C VAL A 221 -1.26 6.08 -7.42
N ARG A 222 -1.71 6.64 -6.29
CA ARG A 222 -2.68 5.98 -5.40
C ARG A 222 -4.12 6.42 -5.65
N ILE A 223 -4.37 7.68 -5.98
CA ILE A 223 -5.73 8.22 -6.13
C ILE A 223 -6.18 8.16 -7.59
N ALA A 224 -5.46 8.79 -8.51
CA ALA A 224 -5.88 8.85 -9.91
C ALA A 224 -5.69 7.49 -10.62
N ILE A 225 -4.43 7.10 -10.85
CA ILE A 225 -4.08 5.87 -11.57
C ILE A 225 -4.56 4.64 -10.78
N GLY A 226 -4.35 4.65 -9.46
CA GLY A 226 -4.78 3.57 -8.58
C GLY A 226 -6.28 3.24 -8.69
N SER A 227 -7.15 4.25 -8.75
CA SER A 227 -8.59 4.02 -8.90
C SER A 227 -8.95 3.42 -10.26
N ILE A 228 -8.25 3.81 -11.32
CA ILE A 228 -8.43 3.23 -12.66
C ILE A 228 -8.06 1.75 -12.64
N PHE A 229 -6.92 1.41 -12.03
CA PHE A 229 -6.49 0.00 -11.91
C PHE A 229 -7.47 -0.83 -11.09
N ILE A 230 -8.05 -0.27 -10.02
CA ILE A 230 -9.09 -0.94 -9.21
C ILE A 230 -10.33 -1.19 -10.01
N PHE A 231 -10.83 -0.16 -10.68
CA PHE A 231 -12.01 -0.32 -11.50
C PHE A 231 -11.81 -1.40 -12.56
N LYS A 232 -10.68 -1.37 -13.28
CA LYS A 232 -10.40 -2.34 -14.33
C LYS A 232 -10.17 -3.76 -13.79
N LEU A 233 -9.43 -3.93 -12.68
CA LEU A 233 -9.29 -5.24 -12.03
C LEU A 233 -10.63 -5.79 -11.57
N LEU A 234 -11.45 -4.99 -10.86
CA LEU A 234 -12.76 -5.44 -10.36
C LEU A 234 -13.70 -5.78 -11.50
N HIS A 235 -13.72 -4.97 -12.56
CA HIS A 235 -14.49 -5.28 -13.77
C HIS A 235 -14.05 -6.62 -14.37
N ASP A 236 -12.73 -6.84 -14.49
CA ASP A 236 -12.22 -8.06 -15.09
C ASP A 236 -12.58 -9.31 -14.28
N ILE A 237 -12.34 -9.31 -12.97
CA ILE A 237 -12.53 -10.52 -12.14
C ILE A 237 -14.02 -10.82 -11.88
N ILE A 238 -14.91 -9.82 -11.97
CA ILE A 238 -16.35 -9.99 -11.69
C ILE A 238 -17.12 -10.30 -12.98
N PHE A 239 -16.84 -9.60 -14.09
CA PHE A 239 -17.73 -9.60 -15.26
C PHE A 239 -17.07 -10.08 -16.56
N ASP A 240 -15.83 -9.70 -16.81
CA ASP A 240 -15.26 -9.79 -18.17
C ASP A 240 -14.44 -11.05 -18.40
N ARG A 241 -13.64 -11.43 -17.40
CA ARG A 241 -12.62 -12.44 -17.54
C ARG A 241 -12.75 -13.38 -16.35
N GLU A 242 -13.02 -14.66 -16.60
CA GLU A 242 -12.98 -15.73 -15.57
C GLU A 242 -11.53 -15.99 -15.09
N VAL A 243 -10.76 -14.92 -14.78
CA VAL A 243 -9.36 -14.93 -14.34
C VAL A 243 -9.19 -15.71 -13.04
N CYS A 244 -10.23 -15.69 -12.20
CA CYS A 244 -10.30 -16.48 -10.98
C CYS A 244 -11.74 -16.85 -10.65
N SER A 245 -11.93 -17.73 -9.67
CA SER A 245 -13.27 -18.09 -9.17
C SER A 245 -14.01 -16.86 -8.63
N VAL A 246 -15.34 -16.87 -8.68
CA VAL A 246 -16.18 -15.82 -8.10
C VAL A 246 -15.90 -15.60 -6.60
N TYR A 247 -15.58 -16.66 -5.84
CA TYR A 247 -15.24 -16.54 -4.42
C TYR A 247 -13.97 -15.72 -4.19
N LEU A 248 -12.93 -15.97 -5.01
CA LEU A 248 -11.71 -15.17 -4.97
C LEU A 248 -11.96 -13.72 -5.46
N SER A 249 -12.82 -13.52 -6.46
CA SER A 249 -13.23 -12.19 -6.90
C SER A 249 -13.90 -11.38 -5.77
N LEU A 250 -14.85 -11.99 -5.06
CA LEU A 250 -15.52 -11.39 -3.90
C LEU A 250 -14.52 -11.08 -2.78
N TYR A 251 -13.57 -11.98 -2.54
CA TYR A 251 -12.48 -11.74 -1.60
C TYR A 251 -11.63 -10.52 -2.01
N PHE A 252 -11.28 -10.36 -3.29
CA PHE A 252 -10.55 -9.18 -3.76
C PHE A 252 -11.35 -7.91 -3.55
N VAL A 253 -12.65 -7.90 -3.85
CA VAL A 253 -13.53 -6.74 -3.58
C VAL A 253 -13.48 -6.35 -2.10
N LEU A 254 -13.66 -7.33 -1.21
CA LEU A 254 -13.68 -7.11 0.24
C LEU A 254 -12.37 -6.57 0.81
N ASN A 255 -11.22 -6.88 0.18
CA ASN A 255 -9.92 -6.40 0.64
C ASN A 255 -9.47 -5.10 -0.05
N ILE A 256 -9.69 -4.97 -1.36
CA ILE A 256 -9.24 -3.82 -2.15
C ILE A 256 -10.00 -2.55 -1.75
N ILE A 257 -11.31 -2.63 -1.51
CA ILE A 257 -12.12 -1.45 -1.16
C ILE A 257 -11.58 -0.79 0.13
N PRO A 258 -11.42 -1.49 1.28
CA PRO A 258 -10.83 -0.89 2.47
C PRO A 258 -9.43 -0.33 2.25
N MET A 259 -8.58 -1.02 1.48
CA MET A 259 -7.23 -0.55 1.18
C MET A 259 -7.26 0.78 0.41
N GLN A 260 -8.16 0.91 -0.56
CA GLN A 260 -8.31 2.14 -1.33
C GLN A 260 -8.96 3.26 -0.51
N THR A 261 -9.93 2.93 0.35
CA THR A 261 -10.51 3.90 1.29
C THR A 261 -9.45 4.49 2.22
N LEU A 262 -8.50 3.68 2.71
CA LEU A 262 -7.38 4.18 3.51
C LEU A 262 -6.53 5.20 2.72
N ASN A 263 -6.28 4.95 1.43
CA ASN A 263 -5.56 5.92 0.58
C ASN A 263 -6.34 7.25 0.46
N TYR A 264 -7.66 7.22 0.25
CA TYR A 264 -8.46 8.45 0.24
C TYR A 264 -8.42 9.19 1.57
N ILE A 265 -8.53 8.47 2.70
CA ILE A 265 -8.44 9.05 4.05
C ILE A 265 -7.07 9.69 4.27
N TRP A 266 -5.98 9.03 3.86
CA TRP A 266 -4.64 9.57 3.99
C TRP A 266 -4.42 10.80 3.13
N PHE A 267 -4.90 10.79 1.88
CA PHE A 267 -4.82 11.95 1.01
C PHE A 267 -5.62 13.14 1.57
N TYR A 268 -6.85 12.88 2.06
CA TYR A 268 -7.64 13.90 2.75
C TYR A 268 -6.87 14.49 3.94
N LYS A 269 -6.23 13.65 4.76
CA LYS A 269 -5.42 14.13 5.90
C LYS A 269 -4.22 14.96 5.46
N MET A 270 -3.57 14.62 4.35
CA MET A 270 -2.47 15.41 3.79
C MET A 270 -2.95 16.81 3.38
N ILE A 271 -4.06 16.88 2.64
CA ILE A 271 -4.67 18.13 2.19
C ILE A 271 -5.17 18.97 3.38
N TYR A 272 -5.88 18.35 4.31
CA TYR A 272 -6.37 18.99 5.53
C TYR A 272 -5.22 19.58 6.36
N SER A 273 -4.11 18.84 6.50
CA SER A 273 -2.92 19.32 7.18
C SER A 273 -2.38 20.59 6.53
N ILE A 274 -2.39 20.70 5.19
CA ILE A 274 -1.96 21.91 4.48
C ILE A 274 -2.90 23.08 4.80
N PHE A 275 -4.21 22.90 4.66
CA PHE A 275 -5.18 23.97 4.92
C PHE A 275 -5.15 24.49 6.36
N LYS A 276 -4.90 23.61 7.33
CA LYS A 276 -4.76 24.01 8.73
C LYS A 276 -3.63 25.02 8.98
N HIS A 277 -2.58 25.04 8.15
CA HIS A 277 -1.50 26.03 8.27
C HIS A 277 -1.93 27.44 7.85
N PHE A 278 -3.03 27.56 7.09
CA PHE A 278 -3.58 28.84 6.65
C PHE A 278 -4.72 29.35 7.55
N GLU A 279 -5.18 28.55 8.51
CA GLU A 279 -6.17 29.01 9.50
C GLU A 279 -5.49 29.99 10.48
N PRO A 280 -6.05 31.19 10.69
CA PRO A 280 -5.49 32.13 11.65
C PRO A 280 -5.47 31.52 13.06
N SER A 281 -4.32 31.56 13.72
CA SER A 281 -4.15 31.05 15.08
C SER A 281 -5.20 31.70 15.99
N LYS A 282 -6.09 30.90 16.60
CA LYS A 282 -6.97 31.41 17.66
C LYS A 282 -6.10 32.01 18.76
N LYS A 283 -6.07 33.35 18.87
CA LYS A 283 -5.37 34.04 19.97
C LYS A 283 -5.90 33.47 21.30
N PRO A 284 -5.04 33.11 22.26
CA PRO A 284 -5.52 32.81 23.60
C PRO A 284 -6.18 34.07 24.17
N ASN A 285 -7.46 33.96 24.56
CA ASN A 285 -8.17 35.03 25.27
C ASN A 285 -7.45 35.31 26.60
N HIS A 286 -6.62 36.35 26.61
CA HIS A 286 -6.02 36.93 27.81
C HIS A 286 -6.83 38.16 28.25
N GLU A 287 -8.10 37.97 28.62
CA GLU A 287 -8.97 38.95 29.29
C GLU A 287 -9.99 38.14 30.11
N SER A 288 -10.23 38.28 31.41
CA SER A 288 -9.73 39.15 32.47
C SER A 288 -9.97 38.43 33.81
N LYS A 289 -8.91 38.19 34.59
CA LYS A 289 -9.02 37.87 36.02
C LYS A 289 -8.16 38.86 36.78
N SER A 290 -8.64 40.09 36.85
CA SER A 290 -8.09 41.09 37.77
C SER A 290 -9.25 41.88 38.39
N VAL A 291 -9.37 41.68 39.71
CA VAL A 291 -9.93 42.62 40.70
C VAL A 291 -11.46 42.70 40.80
N LYS A 292 -11.99 42.03 41.83
CA LYS A 292 -12.79 42.66 42.89
C LYS A 292 -12.63 41.85 44.19
N LYS A 293 -11.58 42.17 44.95
CA LYS A 293 -11.55 41.98 46.41
C LYS A 293 -11.96 43.32 47.01
N THR A 294 -13.19 43.39 47.50
CA THR A 294 -13.66 44.35 48.52
C THR A 294 -14.87 43.71 49.19
N ASN A 295 -14.63 43.08 50.33
CA ASN A 295 -15.23 43.38 51.62
C ASN A 295 -14.41 42.65 52.70
#